data_AF-A0A6B3HZM2-F1
#
_entry.id   AF-A0A6B3HZM2-F1
#
_cell.length_a   1.000
_cell.length_b   1.000
_cell.length_c   1.000
_cell.angle_alpha   90.00
_cell.angle_beta   90.00
_cell.angle_gamma   90.00
#
_symmetry.space_group_name_H-M   'P 1'
#
loop_
_entity.id
_entity.type
_entity.pdbx_description
1 polymer ?
#
loop_
_entity_poly.entity_id
_entity_poly.type
_entity_poly.pdbx_seq_one_letter_code
_entity_poly.pdbx_strand_id
1 'polypeptide(L)'
;ERADRLVVIAAIDPVANPAADLSGFTDAGIRLLDAEGTPLDRLDVSDGRDDETALVLGSFRRRANGDWEFVTGGRGYRGGLEELVQDYGIEVE
;
A
#
# COMPACT_ATOMS: atom_id res chain seq x y z
N GLU A 1 -8.76 -21.32 -2.46
CA GLU A 1 -9.92 -20.43 -2.20
C GLU A 1 -9.78 -19.16 -3.02
N ARG A 2 -10.84 -18.36 -3.19
CA ARG A 2 -10.73 -17.03 -3.80
C ARG A 2 -10.31 -16.04 -2.72
N ALA A 3 -9.38 -15.14 -3.03
CA ALA A 3 -8.98 -14.06 -2.12
C ALA A 3 -10.17 -13.14 -1.81
N ASP A 4 -10.28 -12.72 -0.55
CA ASP A 4 -11.28 -11.75 -0.05
C ASP A 4 -10.65 -10.40 0.33
N ARG A 5 -9.32 -10.29 0.25
CA ARG A 5 -8.55 -9.10 0.58
C ARG A 5 -7.37 -8.92 -0.37
N LEU A 6 -7.17 -7.68 -0.81
CA LEU A 6 -5.97 -7.23 -1.50
C LEU A 6 -5.41 -6.03 -0.75
N VAL A 7 -4.18 -6.13 -0.25
CA VAL A 7 -3.49 -5.04 0.43
C VAL A 7 -2.59 -4.33 -0.56
N VAL A 8 -2.61 -3.00 -0.55
CA VAL A 8 -1.75 -2.16 -1.38
C VAL A 8 -0.76 -1.44 -0.48
N ILE A 9 0.52 -1.46 -0.87
CA ILE A 9 1.62 -0.91 -0.08
C ILE A 9 2.55 -0.08 -0.98
N ALA A 10 3.32 0.80 -0.36
CA ALA A 10 4.48 1.45 -0.96
C ALA A 10 5.72 1.15 -0.12
N ALA A 11 6.88 0.99 -0.75
CA ALA A 11 8.15 0.80 -0.07
C ALA A 11 9.28 1.45 -0.87
N ILE A 12 10.28 1.96 -0.15
CA ILE A 12 11.55 2.40 -0.73
C ILE A 12 12.37 1.16 -1.11
N ASP A 13 12.98 1.19 -2.29
CA ASP A 13 14.01 0.22 -2.67
C ASP A 13 15.35 0.68 -2.06
N PRO A 14 15.87 -0.01 -1.03
CA PRO A 14 17.10 0.39 -0.36
C PRO A 14 18.34 0.16 -1.24
N VAL A 15 18.26 -0.68 -2.28
CA VAL A 15 19.37 -0.87 -3.23
C VAL A 15 19.48 0.33 -4.17
N ALA A 16 18.33 0.86 -4.60
CA ALA A 16 18.28 2.04 -5.46
C ALA A 16 18.60 3.34 -4.71
N ASN A 17 18.11 3.49 -3.48
CA ASN A 17 18.37 4.68 -2.67
C ASN A 17 18.41 4.35 -1.16
N PRO A 18 19.60 4.00 -0.62
CA PRO A 18 19.74 3.55 0.77
C PRO A 18 19.54 4.66 1.82
N ALA A 19 19.53 5.93 1.41
CA ALA A 19 19.37 7.07 2.31
C ALA A 19 17.96 7.67 2.27
N ALA A 20 17.06 7.13 1.43
CA ALA A 20 15.70 7.63 1.32
C ALA A 20 14.77 7.04 2.40
N ASP A 21 13.81 7.87 2.78
CA ASP A 21 12.63 7.48 3.55
C ASP A 21 11.37 7.97 2.83
N LEU A 22 10.22 7.82 3.47
CA LEU A 22 8.92 8.22 2.94
C LEU A 22 8.54 9.68 3.27
N SER A 23 9.44 10.50 3.82
CA SER A 23 9.16 11.92 4.11
C SER A 23 8.69 12.70 2.87
N GLY A 24 9.19 12.34 1.69
CA GLY A 24 8.81 12.91 0.40
C GLY A 24 7.58 12.28 -0.27
N PHE A 25 6.99 11.24 0.32
CA PHE A 25 5.80 10.57 -0.21
C PHE A 25 4.54 11.34 0.21
N THR A 26 4.23 12.41 -0.51
CA THR A 26 3.12 13.32 -0.21
C THR A 26 2.17 13.48 -1.39
N ASP A 27 0.87 13.71 -1.13
CA ASP A 27 -0.17 13.89 -2.18
C ASP A 27 -0.23 12.70 -3.16
N ALA A 28 0.09 11.51 -2.65
CA ALA A 28 -0.07 10.27 -3.39
C ALA A 28 -1.55 9.89 -3.48
N GLY A 29 -1.89 9.01 -4.41
CA GLY A 29 -3.23 8.44 -4.52
C GLY A 29 -3.27 7.25 -5.46
N ILE A 30 -4.27 6.41 -5.30
CA ILE A 30 -4.49 5.25 -6.17
C ILE A 30 -5.54 5.64 -7.21
N ARG A 31 -5.18 5.60 -8.49
CA ARG A 31 -6.13 5.83 -9.58
C ARG A 31 -6.85 4.53 -9.93
N LEU A 32 -8.17 4.57 -9.92
CA LEU A 32 -9.02 3.50 -10.42
C LEU A 32 -9.33 3.77 -11.89
N LEU A 33 -9.08 2.76 -12.73
CA LEU A 33 -9.34 2.83 -14.17
C LEU A 33 -10.26 1.67 -14.57
N ASP A 34 -11.03 1.84 -15.64
CA ASP A 34 -11.70 0.73 -16.31
C ASP A 34 -10.71 -0.11 -17.16
N ALA A 35 -11.22 -1.13 -17.85
CA ALA A 35 -10.39 -2.03 -18.66
C ALA A 35 -9.75 -1.32 -19.87
N GLU A 36 -10.36 -0.22 -20.31
CA GLU A 36 -9.92 0.62 -21.41
C GLU A 36 -8.95 1.74 -20.95
N GLY A 37 -8.72 1.88 -19.64
CA GLY A 37 -7.84 2.87 -19.04
C GLY A 37 -8.50 4.21 -18.72
N THR A 38 -9.83 4.31 -18.84
CA THR A 38 -10.60 5.50 -18.48
C THR A 38 -10.60 5.67 -16.96
N PRO A 39 -10.32 6.88 -16.43
CA PRO A 39 -10.38 7.13 -14.99
C PRO A 39 -11.81 6.99 -14.45
N LEU A 40 -11.96 6.17 -13.42
CA LEU A 40 -13.20 5.98 -12.67
C LEU A 40 -13.21 6.76 -11.36
N ASP A 41 -12.08 6.74 -10.63
CA ASP A 41 -11.95 7.42 -9.34
C ASP A 41 -10.47 7.62 -8.94
N ARG A 42 -10.24 8.39 -7.88
CA ARG A 42 -8.95 8.51 -7.18
C ARG A 42 -9.18 8.26 -5.69
N LEU A 43 -8.53 7.23 -5.16
CA LEU A 43 -8.54 6.91 -3.74
C LEU A 43 -7.40 7.65 -3.03
N ASP A 44 -7.74 8.32 -1.94
CA ASP A 44 -6.77 8.97 -1.07
C ASP A 44 -6.00 7.93 -0.24
N VAL A 45 -4.72 8.19 -0.04
CA VAL A 45 -3.83 7.39 0.79
C VAL A 45 -3.15 8.28 1.83
N SER A 46 -2.62 7.69 2.89
CA SER A 46 -1.83 8.46 3.85
C SER A 46 -0.52 8.93 3.21
N ASP A 47 -0.10 10.13 3.58
CA ASP A 47 1.27 10.59 3.34
C ASP A 47 2.26 9.72 4.13
N GLY A 48 3.49 9.67 3.63
CA GLY A 48 4.62 9.08 4.32
C GLY A 48 5.13 9.93 5.48
N ARG A 49 6.05 9.37 6.26
CA ARG A 49 6.64 10.01 7.43
C ARG A 49 8.14 9.79 7.45
N ASP A 50 8.83 10.68 8.14
CA ASP A 50 10.26 10.58 8.39
C ASP A 50 10.61 9.22 9.04
N ASP A 51 11.75 8.66 8.63
CA ASP A 51 12.29 7.37 9.05
C ASP A 51 11.45 6.12 8.68
N GLU A 52 10.26 6.26 8.10
CA GLU A 52 9.47 5.14 7.58
C GLU A 52 9.93 4.81 6.14
N THR A 53 10.15 3.52 5.84
CA THR A 53 10.61 3.06 4.52
C THR A 53 9.60 2.14 3.84
N ALA A 54 8.53 1.75 4.52
CA ALA A 54 7.35 1.13 3.91
C ALA A 54 6.05 1.63 4.55
N LEU A 55 4.95 1.60 3.80
CA LEU A 55 3.64 2.11 4.19
C LEU A 55 2.52 1.25 3.60
N VAL A 56 1.57 0.86 4.44
CA VAL A 56 0.30 0.29 3.97
C VAL A 56 -0.60 1.42 3.50
N LEU A 57 -0.85 1.49 2.19
CA LEU A 57 -1.73 2.50 1.57
C LEU A 57 -3.20 2.21 1.86
N GLY A 58 -3.56 0.93 1.90
CA GLY A 58 -4.91 0.49 2.23
C GLY A 58 -5.18 -0.94 1.76
N SER A 59 -6.44 -1.35 1.80
CA SER A 59 -6.84 -2.68 1.36
C SER A 59 -8.21 -2.66 0.69
N PHE A 60 -8.33 -3.36 -0.43
CA PHE A 60 -9.63 -3.77 -0.95
C PHE A 60 -10.10 -4.98 -0.16
N ARG A 61 -11.36 -4.94 0.29
CA ARG A 61 -12.00 -6.02 1.04
C ARG A 61 -13.31 -6.40 0.38
N ARG A 62 -13.51 -7.69 0.20
CA ARG A 62 -14.73 -8.22 -0.38
C ARG A 62 -15.85 -8.21 0.66
N ARG A 63 -16.97 -7.58 0.31
CA ARG A 63 -18.18 -7.51 1.13
C ARG A 63 -19.05 -8.74 0.91
N ALA A 64 -20.00 -8.97 1.81
CA ALA A 64 -20.91 -10.13 1.74
C ALA A 64 -21.78 -10.15 0.47
N ASN A 65 -22.08 -8.97 -0.10
CA ASN A 65 -22.81 -8.82 -1.36
C ASN A 65 -21.95 -9.10 -2.61
N GLY A 66 -20.64 -9.35 -2.44
CA GLY A 66 -19.72 -9.66 -3.51
C GLY A 66 -18.90 -8.47 -4.03
N ASP A 67 -19.26 -7.24 -3.64
CA ASP A 67 -18.56 -6.02 -4.03
C ASP A 67 -17.23 -5.86 -3.28
N TRP A 68 -16.37 -4.99 -3.80
CA TRP A 68 -15.12 -4.59 -3.18
C TRP A 68 -15.21 -3.18 -2.65
N GLU A 69 -14.74 -2.98 -1.42
CA GLU A 69 -14.58 -1.67 -0.82
C GLU A 69 -13.11 -1.43 -0.50
N PHE A 70 -12.61 -0.23 -0.79
CA PHE A 70 -11.30 0.21 -0.34
C PHE A 70 -11.39 0.78 1.08
N VAL A 71 -10.52 0.28 1.96
CA VAL A 71 -10.31 0.80 3.30
C VAL A 71 -8.92 1.42 3.35
N THR A 72 -8.85 2.72 3.58
CA THR A 72 -7.58 3.46 3.70
C THR A 72 -6.72 2.91 4.82
N GLY A 73 -5.43 2.78 4.53
CA GLY A 73 -4.39 2.35 5.47
C GLY A 73 -3.76 3.53 6.21
N GLY A 74 -2.47 3.43 6.48
CA GLY A 74 -1.70 4.49 7.15
C GLY A 74 -0.60 3.99 8.09
N ARG A 75 -0.47 2.66 8.27
CA ARG A 75 0.60 2.06 9.07
C ARG A 75 1.91 2.07 8.30
N GLY A 76 2.88 2.83 8.79
CA GLY A 76 4.25 2.83 8.30
C GLY A 76 5.18 1.91 9.10
N TYR A 77 6.32 1.59 8.49
CA TYR A 77 7.31 0.64 8.98
C TYR A 77 8.70 1.22 8.80
N ARG A 78 9.50 1.18 9.87
CA ARG A 78 10.90 1.65 9.83
C ARG A 78 11.83 0.55 9.31
N GLY A 79 11.51 -0.72 9.57
CA GLY A 79 12.19 -1.90 9.02
C GLY A 79 11.78 -2.23 7.58
N GLY A 80 11.07 -1.33 6.90
CA GLY A 80 10.80 -1.41 5.48
C GLY A 80 9.89 -2.56 5.06
N LEU A 81 10.08 -3.00 3.82
CA LEU A 81 9.23 -4.03 3.21
C LEU A 81 9.32 -5.37 3.95
N GLU A 82 10.50 -5.72 4.45
CA GLU A 82 10.75 -6.97 5.19
C GLU A 82 9.87 -7.05 6.46
N GLU A 83 9.95 -6.03 7.33
CA GLU A 83 9.12 -5.95 8.54
C GLU A 83 7.63 -6.00 8.19
N LEU A 84 7.23 -5.26 7.14
CA LEU A 84 5.85 -5.19 6.71
C LEU A 84 5.32 -6.57 6.27
N VAL A 85 6.05 -7.30 5.41
CA VAL A 85 5.54 -8.59 4.89
C VAL A 85 5.53 -9.69 5.95
N GLN A 86 6.47 -9.65 6.90
CA GLN A 86 6.48 -10.57 8.04
C GLN A 86 5.24 -10.40 8.93
N ASP A 87 4.73 -9.18 9.09
CA ASP A 87 3.47 -8.91 9.79
C ASP A 87 2.24 -9.48 9.07
N TYR A 88 2.35 -9.79 7.78
CA TYR A 88 1.35 -10.56 7.02
C TYR A 88 1.62 -12.08 7.02
N GLY A 89 2.62 -12.53 7.78
CA GLY A 89 3.00 -13.95 7.87
C GLY A 89 3.78 -14.46 6.67
N ILE A 90 4.39 -13.57 5.89
CA ILE A 90 5.26 -13.95 4.77
C ILE A 90 6.68 -14.10 5.30
N GLU A 91 7.21 -15.32 5.19
CA GLU A 91 8.62 -15.60 5.46
C GLU A 91 9.47 -15.10 4.29
N VAL A 92 10.55 -14.39 4.62
CA VAL A 92 11.50 -13.80 3.67
C VAL A 92 12.91 -14.17 4.12
N GLU A 93 13.77 -14.51 3.16
CA GLU A 93 15.18 -14.89 3.32
C GLU A 93 16.11 -13.87 2.64
#